data_AF-A0A4R0DZ64-F1
#
_entry.id   AF-A0A4R0DZ64-F1
#
_cell.length_a   1.000
_cell.length_b   1.000
_cell.length_c   1.000
_cell.angle_alpha   90.00
_cell.angle_beta   90.00
_cell.angle_gamma   90.00
#
_symmetry.space_group_name_H-M   'P 1'
#
loop_
_entity.id
_entity.type
_entity.pdbx_description
1 polymer ?
#
loop_
_entity_poly.entity_id
_entity_poly.type
_entity_poly.pdbx_seq_one_letter_code
_entity_poly.pdbx_strand_id
1 'polypeptide(L)'
;MKKDRYILFQNKTEAEDFIRELDQILIEHWGDAIVHPFNGKAIVPWNDEHLKKVSYLLHGKKKISPEQATEQGWYFGYHQGFFAKATTKLEDATFAREALDKFDTYPNYPAYRATFYGVLVSLFGVKEALWEATKRINDEALKNGTDSINTKANEWWSNKFEEISKDQLLNLFIELHNQDKHNLKIKHLRPQMRLYGYKGDGPAPDIISGEGVFSIVNRGTKDERRIFYSGAITEFFCYLDISPLIHKGEDVSKLSLKQQMDLVIEYYRDLIWEAKSTFK
;
A
#
# COMPACT_ATOMS: atom_id res chain seq x y z
N MET A 1 -17.52 -18.43 0.82
CA MET A 1 -17.96 -19.28 1.96
C MET A 1 -18.96 -18.50 2.79
N LYS A 2 -20.14 -19.05 3.07
CA LYS A 2 -21.16 -18.37 3.89
C LYS A 2 -20.66 -18.33 5.35
N LYS A 3 -20.70 -17.17 6.01
CA LYS A 3 -20.29 -16.98 7.41
C LYS A 3 -21.55 -16.77 8.22
N ASP A 4 -21.81 -17.63 9.21
CA ASP A 4 -23.01 -17.54 10.04
C ASP A 4 -22.79 -16.65 11.26
N ARG A 5 -21.56 -16.63 11.80
CA ARG A 5 -21.17 -15.84 12.97
C ARG A 5 -19.65 -15.67 13.08
N TYR A 6 -19.23 -14.87 14.04
CA TYR A 6 -17.84 -14.69 14.44
C TYR A 6 -17.65 -15.02 15.93
N ILE A 7 -16.50 -15.61 16.26
CA ILE A 7 -16.11 -15.94 17.63
C ILE A 7 -15.12 -14.89 18.11
N LEU A 8 -15.40 -14.26 19.25
CA LEU A 8 -14.63 -13.11 19.78
C LEU A 8 -13.58 -13.56 20.81
N PHE A 9 -12.37 -13.02 20.66
CA PHE A 9 -11.21 -13.24 21.52
C PHE A 9 -10.64 -11.91 22.04
N GLN A 10 -9.94 -11.92 23.18
CA GLN A 10 -9.43 -10.69 23.79
C GLN A 10 -8.21 -10.12 23.06
N ASN A 11 -7.45 -10.97 22.38
CA ASN A 11 -6.28 -10.58 21.62
C ASN A 11 -6.04 -11.51 20.42
N LYS A 12 -5.12 -11.11 19.54
CA LYS A 12 -4.70 -11.89 18.36
C LYS A 12 -4.19 -13.28 18.75
N THR A 13 -3.37 -13.37 19.81
CA THR A 13 -2.74 -14.63 20.23
C THR A 13 -3.78 -15.69 20.61
N GLU A 14 -4.79 -15.32 21.40
CA GLU A 14 -5.89 -16.23 21.77
C GLU A 14 -6.69 -16.72 20.55
N ALA A 15 -6.91 -15.84 19.56
CA ALA A 15 -7.60 -16.22 18.33
C ALA A 15 -6.75 -17.17 17.48
N GLU A 16 -5.44 -16.93 17.39
CA GLU A 16 -4.49 -17.80 16.69
C GLU A 16 -4.29 -19.16 17.39
N ASP A 17 -4.35 -19.21 18.72
CA ASP A 17 -4.35 -20.46 19.48
C ASP A 17 -5.62 -21.27 19.18
N PHE A 18 -6.78 -20.62 19.14
CA PHE A 18 -8.05 -21.27 18.80
C PHE A 18 -8.09 -21.77 17.36
N ILE A 19 -7.60 -20.98 16.39
CA ILE A 19 -7.50 -21.42 14.99
C ILE A 19 -6.58 -22.64 14.89
N ARG A 20 -5.44 -22.64 15.60
CA ARG A 20 -4.53 -23.80 15.61
C ARG A 20 -5.21 -25.07 16.15
N GLU A 21 -5.98 -24.97 17.24
CA GLU A 21 -6.76 -26.10 17.75
C GLU A 21 -7.79 -26.59 16.73
N LEU A 22 -8.50 -25.66 16.09
CA LEU A 22 -9.49 -25.97 15.08
C LEU A 22 -8.87 -26.66 13.85
N ASP A 23 -7.77 -26.11 13.33
CA ASP A 23 -7.05 -26.63 12.17
C ASP A 23 -6.49 -28.03 12.42
N GLN A 24 -6.01 -28.31 13.64
CA GLN A 24 -5.56 -29.65 14.05
C GLN A 24 -6.68 -30.69 13.98
N ILE A 25 -7.91 -30.30 14.30
CA ILE A 25 -9.07 -31.22 14.27
C ILE A 25 -9.62 -31.37 12.86
N LEU A 26 -9.62 -30.30 12.08
CA LEU A 26 -10.14 -30.30 10.71
C LEU A 26 -9.16 -30.91 9.71
N ILE A 27 -7.86 -30.94 10.03
CA ILE A 27 -6.77 -31.32 9.11
C ILE A 27 -6.78 -30.40 7.87
N GLU A 28 -7.27 -29.18 8.02
CA GLU A 28 -7.28 -28.10 7.02
C GLU A 28 -7.26 -26.75 7.73
N HIS A 29 -6.70 -25.73 7.08
CA HIS A 29 -6.72 -24.38 7.61
C HIS A 29 -8.10 -23.75 7.40
N TRP A 30 -8.78 -23.40 8.49
CA TRP A 30 -10.14 -22.84 8.44
C TRP A 30 -10.17 -21.35 8.06
N GLY A 31 -9.19 -20.58 8.53
CA GLY A 31 -9.06 -19.17 8.20
C GLY A 31 -8.36 -18.33 9.26
N ASP A 32 -8.14 -17.07 8.91
CA ASP A 32 -7.36 -16.12 9.71
C ASP A 32 -8.15 -15.42 10.82
N ALA A 33 -7.44 -15.09 11.90
CA ALA A 33 -7.91 -14.16 12.91
C ALA A 33 -8.00 -12.74 12.32
N ILE A 34 -9.17 -12.12 12.44
CA ILE A 34 -9.39 -10.73 12.05
C ILE A 34 -9.20 -9.87 13.29
N VAL A 35 -8.15 -9.06 13.33
CA VAL A 35 -7.83 -8.20 14.48
C VAL A 35 -8.58 -6.88 14.38
N HIS A 36 -9.16 -6.43 15.48
CA HIS A 36 -9.84 -5.16 15.59
C HIS A 36 -8.82 -4.02 15.46
N PRO A 37 -9.08 -3.02 14.59
CA PRO A 37 -8.09 -1.98 14.27
C PRO A 37 -7.68 -1.12 15.48
N PHE A 38 -8.54 -0.99 16.49
CA PHE A 38 -8.34 -0.03 17.59
C PHE A 38 -8.12 -0.61 18.99
N ASN A 39 -8.40 -1.90 19.23
CA ASN A 39 -8.47 -2.41 20.60
C ASN A 39 -7.79 -3.76 20.82
N GLY A 40 -7.06 -4.26 19.82
CA GLY A 40 -6.24 -5.48 19.92
C GLY A 40 -7.03 -6.78 19.96
N LYS A 41 -8.36 -6.75 20.15
CA LYS A 41 -9.23 -7.94 20.12
C LYS A 41 -9.21 -8.59 18.74
N ALA A 42 -9.59 -9.86 18.68
CA ALA A 42 -9.65 -10.58 17.42
C ALA A 42 -10.95 -11.37 17.28
N ILE A 43 -11.40 -11.60 16.05
CA ILE A 43 -12.53 -12.46 15.73
C ILE A 43 -12.12 -13.55 14.74
N VAL A 44 -12.75 -14.71 14.87
CA VAL A 44 -12.57 -15.86 13.96
C VAL A 44 -13.91 -16.13 13.26
N PRO A 45 -13.96 -16.24 11.92
CA PRO A 45 -15.20 -16.57 11.22
C PRO A 45 -15.70 -17.96 11.61
N TRP A 46 -17.00 -18.21 11.55
CA TRP A 46 -17.58 -19.51 11.86
C TRP A 46 -18.74 -19.85 10.91
N ASN A 47 -18.77 -21.10 10.45
CA ASN A 47 -19.87 -21.67 9.66
C ASN A 47 -20.46 -22.85 10.43
N ASP A 48 -21.76 -22.78 10.73
CA ASP A 48 -22.44 -23.73 11.60
C ASP A 48 -22.62 -25.11 10.95
N GLU A 49 -22.75 -25.16 9.62
CA GLU A 49 -22.90 -26.42 8.90
C GLU A 49 -21.54 -27.12 8.74
N HIS A 50 -20.52 -26.40 8.27
CA HIS A 50 -19.18 -26.94 8.01
C HIS A 50 -18.49 -27.38 9.30
N LEU A 51 -18.61 -26.58 10.36
CA LEU A 51 -17.96 -26.83 11.65
C LEU A 51 -18.84 -27.54 12.68
N LYS A 52 -19.96 -28.14 12.24
CA LYS A 52 -20.92 -28.80 13.13
C LYS A 52 -20.26 -29.85 14.04
N LYS A 53 -19.30 -30.62 13.51
CA LYS A 53 -18.59 -31.70 14.23
C LYS A 53 -17.66 -31.18 15.33
N VAL A 54 -17.22 -29.93 15.24
CA VAL A 54 -16.32 -29.29 16.22
C VAL A 54 -17.02 -28.19 17.02
N SER A 55 -18.36 -28.18 16.99
CA SER A 55 -19.17 -27.18 17.70
C SER A 55 -18.98 -27.17 19.21
N TYR A 56 -18.44 -28.24 19.80
CA TYR A 56 -18.09 -28.30 21.22
C TYR A 56 -17.05 -27.25 21.62
N LEU A 57 -16.17 -26.83 20.69
CA LEU A 57 -15.17 -25.78 20.91
C LEU A 57 -15.78 -24.39 21.16
N LEU A 58 -17.05 -24.21 20.79
CA LEU A 58 -17.77 -22.97 21.03
C LEU A 58 -18.23 -22.78 22.48
N HIS A 59 -18.08 -23.79 23.34
CA HIS A 59 -18.60 -23.73 24.70
C HIS A 59 -17.92 -22.59 25.48
N GLY A 60 -18.72 -21.71 26.07
CA GLY A 60 -18.24 -20.54 26.82
C GLY A 60 -17.63 -19.42 25.98
N LYS A 61 -17.54 -19.55 24.65
CA LYS A 61 -16.99 -18.51 23.78
C LYS A 61 -18.06 -17.47 23.41
N LYS A 62 -17.67 -16.19 23.41
CA LYS A 62 -18.55 -15.09 23.00
C LYS A 62 -18.70 -15.10 21.48
N LYS A 63 -19.94 -15.02 21.01
CA LYS A 63 -20.32 -15.04 19.59
C LYS A 63 -20.90 -13.68 19.22
N ILE A 64 -20.56 -13.18 18.05
CA ILE A 64 -21.15 -11.98 17.47
C ILE A 64 -21.65 -12.27 16.06
N SER A 65 -22.77 -11.68 15.66
CA SER A 65 -23.27 -11.81 14.30
C SER A 65 -22.45 -10.97 13.32
N PRO A 66 -22.55 -11.19 12.00
CA PRO A 66 -21.95 -10.31 11.00
C PRO A 66 -22.41 -8.85 11.12
N GLU A 67 -23.69 -8.62 11.43
CA GLU A 67 -24.25 -7.27 11.64
C GLU A 67 -23.62 -6.62 12.87
N GLN A 68 -23.57 -7.33 14.01
CA GLN A 68 -22.94 -6.83 15.24
C GLN A 68 -21.46 -6.55 15.07
N ALA A 69 -20.75 -7.37 14.29
CA ALA A 69 -19.35 -7.17 13.99
C ALA A 69 -19.16 -5.97 13.04
N THR A 70 -20.11 -5.69 12.15
CA THR A 70 -20.08 -4.46 11.33
C THR A 70 -20.35 -3.22 12.18
N GLU A 71 -21.36 -3.25 13.04
CA GLU A 71 -21.70 -2.17 13.98
C GLU A 71 -20.57 -1.84 14.96
N GLN A 72 -19.79 -2.86 15.35
CA GLN A 72 -18.62 -2.70 16.23
C GLN A 72 -17.35 -2.24 15.48
N GLY A 73 -17.42 -1.98 14.17
CA GLY A 73 -16.31 -1.43 13.40
C GLY A 73 -15.21 -2.43 13.06
N TRP A 74 -15.53 -3.73 13.00
CA TRP A 74 -14.58 -4.75 12.56
C TRP A 74 -14.30 -4.60 11.06
N TYR A 75 -13.03 -4.55 10.69
CA TYR A 75 -12.62 -4.45 9.29
C TYR A 75 -12.50 -5.84 8.69
N PHE A 76 -13.53 -6.28 7.97
CA PHE A 76 -13.52 -7.61 7.33
C PHE A 76 -12.67 -7.68 6.08
N GLY A 77 -12.24 -6.52 5.55
CA GLY A 77 -11.42 -6.35 4.36
C GLY A 77 -12.02 -6.97 3.10
N TYR A 78 -11.89 -6.30 1.96
CA TYR A 78 -12.03 -7.00 0.68
C TYR A 78 -10.89 -8.02 0.49
N HIS A 79 -9.70 -7.68 0.98
CA HIS A 79 -8.50 -8.53 0.92
C HIS A 79 -8.36 -9.39 2.18
N GLN A 80 -8.09 -10.69 2.02
CA GLN A 80 -7.88 -11.68 3.10
C GLN A 80 -6.57 -12.47 2.88
N GLY A 81 -6.11 -13.20 3.89
CA GLY A 81 -4.87 -13.99 3.86
C GLY A 81 -3.62 -13.25 4.33
N PHE A 82 -2.50 -13.96 4.43
CA PHE A 82 -1.18 -13.45 4.85
C PHE A 82 -0.76 -12.16 4.11
N PHE A 83 -1.12 -12.01 2.84
CA PHE A 83 -0.74 -10.88 1.98
C PHE A 83 -1.83 -9.79 1.84
N ALA A 84 -2.86 -9.78 2.68
CA ALA A 84 -3.93 -8.78 2.63
C ALA A 84 -3.43 -7.33 2.81
N LYS A 85 -2.49 -7.14 3.74
CA LYS A 85 -1.88 -5.82 4.01
C LYS A 85 -1.11 -5.29 2.80
N ALA A 86 -0.34 -6.16 2.13
CA ALA A 86 0.38 -5.81 0.90
C ALA A 86 -0.59 -5.40 -0.21
N THR A 87 -1.69 -6.15 -0.37
CA THR A 87 -2.73 -5.83 -1.37
C THR A 87 -3.40 -4.49 -1.10
N THR A 88 -3.72 -4.20 0.17
CA THR A 88 -4.31 -2.91 0.57
C THR A 88 -3.35 -1.75 0.30
N LYS A 89 -2.05 -1.93 0.58
CA LYS A 89 -1.03 -0.91 0.31
C LYS A 89 -0.80 -0.67 -1.18
N LEU A 90 -0.95 -1.70 -2.00
CA LEU A 90 -0.89 -1.57 -3.46
C LEU A 90 -2.11 -0.78 -3.99
N GLU A 91 -3.29 -1.03 -3.41
CA GLU A 91 -4.50 -0.27 -3.71
C GLU A 91 -4.34 1.22 -3.34
N ASP A 92 -3.82 1.52 -2.14
CA ASP A 92 -3.47 2.90 -1.72
C ASP A 92 -2.53 3.57 -2.76
N ALA A 93 -1.48 2.85 -3.19
CA ALA A 93 -0.53 3.35 -4.18
C ALA A 93 -1.17 3.61 -5.54
N THR A 94 -2.06 2.72 -5.99
CA THR A 94 -2.78 2.83 -7.26
C THR A 94 -3.68 4.07 -7.26
N PHE A 95 -4.50 4.25 -6.22
CA PHE A 95 -5.36 5.43 -6.12
C PHE A 95 -4.57 6.73 -5.99
N ALA A 96 -3.47 6.74 -5.24
CA ALA A 96 -2.60 7.91 -5.14
C ALA A 96 -1.97 8.25 -6.50
N ARG A 97 -1.57 7.25 -7.28
CA ARG A 97 -1.05 7.43 -8.65
C ARG A 97 -2.12 7.99 -9.59
N GLU A 98 -3.33 7.47 -9.59
CA GLU A 98 -4.45 8.01 -10.39
C GLU A 98 -4.79 9.45 -9.99
N ALA A 99 -4.72 9.78 -8.70
CA ALA A 99 -4.97 11.13 -8.21
C ALA A 99 -3.98 12.16 -8.79
N LEU A 100 -2.79 11.74 -9.23
CA LEU A 100 -1.82 12.64 -9.86
C LEU A 100 -2.30 13.19 -11.21
N ASP A 101 -3.25 12.54 -11.87
CA ASP A 101 -3.82 12.99 -13.15
C ASP A 101 -4.63 14.29 -13.01
N LYS A 102 -5.12 14.57 -11.80
CA LYS A 102 -5.81 15.84 -11.51
C LYS A 102 -4.91 17.06 -11.71
N PHE A 103 -3.60 16.92 -11.50
CA PHE A 103 -2.66 18.03 -11.58
C PHE A 103 -2.29 18.41 -13.01
N ASP A 104 -2.65 17.62 -14.01
CA ASP A 104 -2.44 17.95 -15.42
C ASP A 104 -3.30 19.17 -15.83
N THR A 105 -4.45 19.32 -15.18
CA THR A 105 -5.42 20.40 -15.42
C THR A 105 -5.43 21.48 -14.33
N TYR A 106 -4.75 21.22 -13.22
CA TYR A 106 -4.62 22.15 -12.09
C TYR A 106 -3.19 22.09 -11.52
N PRO A 107 -2.23 22.80 -12.14
CA PRO A 107 -0.82 22.65 -11.82
C PRO A 107 -0.50 23.20 -10.43
N ASN A 108 -0.38 22.28 -9.47
CA ASN A 108 -0.07 22.56 -8.07
C ASN A 108 1.04 21.61 -7.62
N TYR A 109 2.29 22.02 -7.83
CA TYR A 109 3.44 21.17 -7.53
C TYR A 109 3.53 20.74 -6.04
N PRO A 110 3.28 21.60 -5.04
CA PRO A 110 3.26 21.17 -3.65
C PRO A 110 2.29 20.01 -3.38
N ALA A 111 1.08 20.08 -3.95
CA ALA A 111 0.09 19.02 -3.82
C ALA A 111 0.50 17.77 -4.61
N TYR A 112 0.97 17.93 -5.86
CA TYR A 112 1.52 16.83 -6.66
C TYR A 112 2.62 16.09 -5.91
N ARG A 113 3.60 16.82 -5.36
CA ARG A 113 4.73 16.26 -4.61
C ARG A 113 4.24 15.52 -3.36
N ALA A 114 3.27 16.06 -2.62
CA ALA A 114 2.69 15.38 -1.47
C ALA A 114 2.01 14.07 -1.86
N THR A 115 1.22 14.07 -2.94
CA THR A 115 0.58 12.86 -3.48
C THR A 115 1.61 11.84 -3.98
N PHE A 116 2.65 12.29 -4.69
CA PHE A 116 3.77 11.44 -5.12
C PHE A 116 4.48 10.78 -3.93
N TYR A 117 4.72 11.52 -2.85
CA TYR A 117 5.26 10.92 -1.62
C TYR A 117 4.28 9.95 -0.95
N GLY A 118 2.97 10.17 -1.09
CA GLY A 118 1.95 9.19 -0.71
C GLY A 118 2.09 7.87 -1.49
N VAL A 119 2.38 7.93 -2.79
CA VAL A 119 2.69 6.75 -3.62
C VAL A 119 3.95 6.05 -3.09
N LEU A 120 5.05 6.78 -2.87
CA LEU A 120 6.30 6.19 -2.36
C LEU A 120 6.13 5.52 -0.98
N VAL A 121 5.38 6.16 -0.07
CA VAL A 121 5.08 5.59 1.26
C VAL A 121 4.25 4.31 1.13
N SER A 122 3.28 4.30 0.22
CA SER A 122 2.41 3.13 0.02
C SER A 122 3.18 1.97 -0.60
N LEU A 123 4.00 2.22 -1.63
CA LEU A 123 4.88 1.22 -2.26
C LEU A 123 5.92 0.65 -1.28
N PHE A 124 6.55 1.51 -0.46
CA PHE A 124 7.42 1.04 0.62
C PHE A 124 6.65 0.17 1.63
N GLY A 125 5.41 0.55 1.94
CA GLY A 125 4.52 -0.25 2.77
C GLY A 125 4.14 -1.61 2.16
N VAL A 126 4.06 -1.73 0.82
CA VAL A 126 3.89 -3.03 0.14
C VAL A 126 5.11 -3.92 0.40
N LYS A 127 6.32 -3.39 0.18
CA LYS A 127 7.58 -4.09 0.43
C LYS A 127 7.67 -4.62 1.86
N GLU A 128 7.43 -3.76 2.85
CA GLU A 128 7.45 -4.14 4.27
C GLU A 128 6.38 -5.19 4.60
N ALA A 129 5.17 -5.05 4.03
CA ALA A 129 4.10 -6.01 4.26
C ALA A 129 4.39 -7.40 3.66
N LEU A 130 5.05 -7.47 2.50
CA LEU A 130 5.49 -8.73 1.91
C LEU A 130 6.55 -9.42 2.77
N TRP A 131 7.56 -8.68 3.23
CA TRP A 131 8.60 -9.21 4.12
C TRP A 131 8.04 -9.75 5.44
N GLU A 132 7.20 -8.96 6.12
CA GLU A 132 6.57 -9.38 7.38
C GLU A 132 5.66 -10.60 7.18
N ALA A 133 4.94 -10.68 6.06
CA ALA A 133 4.12 -11.85 5.74
C ALA A 133 4.98 -13.11 5.53
N THR A 134 6.06 -13.04 4.75
CA THR A 134 6.94 -14.20 4.52
C THR A 134 7.66 -14.64 5.79
N LYS A 135 8.06 -13.69 6.64
CA LYS A 135 8.64 -13.97 7.94
C LYS A 135 7.65 -14.71 8.83
N ARG A 136 6.39 -14.24 8.91
CA ARG A 136 5.34 -14.90 9.70
C ARG A 136 5.05 -16.32 9.22
N ILE A 137 4.96 -16.53 7.90
CA ILE A 137 4.78 -17.87 7.32
C ILE A 137 5.90 -18.81 7.76
N ASN A 138 7.15 -18.32 7.76
CA ASN A 138 8.29 -19.10 8.21
C ASN A 138 8.26 -19.39 9.72
N ASP A 139 7.91 -18.39 10.54
CA ASP A 139 7.78 -18.54 11.99
C ASP A 139 6.68 -19.54 12.39
N GLU A 140 5.58 -19.59 11.61
CA GLU A 140 4.50 -20.55 11.80
C GLU A 140 4.91 -21.97 11.37
N ALA A 141 5.64 -22.12 10.27
CA ALA A 141 6.17 -23.41 9.82
C ALA A 141 7.16 -24.03 10.82
N LEU A 142 8.04 -23.20 11.42
CA LEU A 142 8.98 -23.59 12.46
C LEU A 142 8.28 -24.11 13.72
N LYS A 143 7.22 -23.43 14.16
CA LYS A 143 6.44 -23.84 15.35
C LYS A 143 5.73 -25.18 15.16
N ASN A 144 5.38 -25.54 13.93
CA ASN A 144 4.66 -26.77 13.61
C ASN A 144 5.57 -27.99 13.36
N GLY A 145 6.89 -27.88 13.57
CA GLY A 145 7.83 -29.00 13.47
C GLY A 145 8.11 -29.47 12.04
N THR A 146 7.83 -28.63 11.04
CA THR A 146 7.99 -28.92 9.61
C THR A 146 9.42 -28.61 9.13
N ASP A 147 10.41 -29.33 9.63
CA ASP A 147 11.84 -29.01 9.46
C ASP A 147 12.40 -29.09 8.02
N SER A 148 11.67 -29.63 7.03
CA SER A 148 12.16 -29.75 5.64
C SER A 148 11.72 -28.63 4.68
N ILE A 149 10.95 -27.63 5.15
CA ILE A 149 10.41 -26.51 4.34
C ILE A 149 10.80 -25.12 4.89
N ASN A 150 11.54 -25.06 6.02
CA ASN A 150 11.82 -23.86 6.83
C ASN A 150 12.76 -22.79 6.24
N THR A 151 12.86 -22.73 4.91
CA THR A 151 13.68 -21.72 4.22
C THR A 151 12.98 -21.08 3.02
N LYS A 152 11.92 -21.68 2.47
CA LYS A 152 11.39 -21.27 1.15
C LYS A 152 10.78 -19.87 1.11
N ALA A 153 10.05 -19.43 2.14
CA ALA A 153 9.39 -18.13 2.11
C ALA A 153 10.37 -16.96 2.30
N ASN A 154 11.31 -17.11 3.25
CA ASN A 154 12.36 -16.12 3.48
C ASN A 154 13.40 -16.11 2.36
N GLU A 155 13.78 -17.27 1.82
CA GLU A 155 14.63 -17.35 0.62
C GLU A 155 13.94 -16.74 -0.59
N TRP A 156 12.65 -17.04 -0.81
CA TRP A 156 11.87 -16.43 -1.90
C TRP A 156 11.87 -14.90 -1.76
N TRP A 157 11.57 -14.36 -0.58
CA TRP A 157 11.61 -12.92 -0.38
C TRP A 157 13.02 -12.35 -0.58
N SER A 158 14.06 -13.03 -0.08
CA SER A 158 15.44 -12.57 -0.23
C SER A 158 15.86 -12.50 -1.70
N ASN A 159 15.50 -13.51 -2.50
CA ASN A 159 15.74 -13.54 -3.93
C ASN A 159 14.99 -12.40 -4.64
N LYS A 160 13.70 -12.20 -4.32
CA LYS A 160 12.89 -11.11 -4.89
C LYS A 160 13.40 -9.74 -4.48
N PHE A 161 13.86 -9.58 -3.25
CA PHE A 161 14.45 -8.32 -2.80
C PHE A 161 15.80 -8.05 -3.47
N GLU A 162 16.59 -9.09 -3.76
CA GLU A 162 17.80 -8.95 -4.58
C GLU A 162 17.47 -8.54 -6.02
N GLU A 163 16.42 -9.10 -6.63
CA GLU A 163 15.91 -8.65 -7.94
C GLU A 163 15.51 -7.17 -7.91
N ILE A 164 14.72 -6.77 -6.91
CA ILE A 164 14.30 -5.37 -6.69
C ILE A 164 15.51 -4.44 -6.56
N SER A 165 16.52 -4.85 -5.80
CA SER A 165 17.71 -4.04 -5.54
C SER A 165 18.61 -3.90 -6.78
N LYS A 166 18.56 -4.86 -7.70
CA LYS A 166 19.31 -4.82 -8.97
C LYS A 166 18.58 -4.05 -10.07
N ASP A 167 17.25 -3.94 -9.99
CA ASP A 167 16.46 -3.13 -10.92
C ASP A 167 16.57 -1.65 -10.56
N GLN A 168 17.10 -0.84 -11.48
CA GLN A 168 17.42 0.57 -11.19
C GLN A 168 16.16 1.37 -10.88
N LEU A 169 15.05 1.11 -11.58
CA LEU A 169 13.79 1.82 -11.35
C LEU A 169 13.19 1.42 -9.99
N LEU A 170 13.12 0.13 -9.69
CA LEU A 170 12.53 -0.34 -8.43
C LEU A 170 13.36 0.11 -7.22
N ASN A 171 14.69 -0.02 -7.28
CA ASN A 171 15.58 0.43 -6.22
C ASN A 171 15.49 1.95 -6.01
N LEU A 172 15.42 2.74 -7.09
CA LEU A 172 15.27 4.18 -6.99
C LEU A 172 14.01 4.57 -6.18
N PHE A 173 12.88 3.89 -6.40
CA PHE A 173 11.65 4.19 -5.66
C PHE A 173 11.78 3.90 -4.16
N ILE A 174 12.60 2.91 -3.78
CA ILE A 174 12.94 2.64 -2.38
C ILE A 174 13.86 3.74 -1.82
N GLU A 175 14.88 4.14 -2.57
CA GLU A 175 15.79 5.20 -2.16
C GLU A 175 15.08 6.54 -1.96
N LEU A 176 14.21 6.94 -2.91
CA LEU A 176 13.42 8.16 -2.83
C LEU A 176 12.51 8.21 -1.60
N HIS A 177 12.03 7.06 -1.11
CA HIS A 177 11.26 7.01 0.14
C HIS A 177 12.12 7.38 1.36
N ASN A 178 13.36 6.89 1.39
CA ASN A 178 14.30 7.00 2.51
C ASN A 178 15.09 8.31 2.56
N GLN A 179 15.04 9.11 1.49
CA GLN A 179 15.72 10.40 1.44
C GLN A 179 15.02 11.48 2.26
N ASP A 180 15.79 12.50 2.64
CA ASP A 180 15.25 13.73 3.22
C ASP A 180 14.42 14.50 2.17
N LYS A 181 13.10 14.35 2.28
CA LYS A 181 12.08 14.97 1.42
C LYS A 181 12.05 16.51 1.51
N HIS A 182 12.74 17.09 2.47
CA HIS A 182 12.84 18.54 2.68
C HIS A 182 14.21 19.11 2.27
N ASN A 183 15.15 18.27 1.85
CA ASN A 183 16.46 18.72 1.40
C ASN A 183 16.36 19.47 0.07
N LEU A 184 16.41 20.79 0.13
CA LEU A 184 16.30 21.68 -1.04
C LEU A 184 17.44 21.51 -2.05
N LYS A 185 18.55 20.86 -1.68
CA LYS A 185 19.73 20.63 -2.54
C LYS A 185 19.59 19.38 -3.41
N ILE A 186 18.76 18.41 -3.02
CA ILE A 186 18.56 17.16 -3.74
C ILE A 186 17.14 17.17 -4.31
N LYS A 187 16.99 17.66 -5.54
CA LYS A 187 15.70 17.72 -6.24
C LYS A 187 15.65 16.67 -7.34
N HIS A 188 15.38 15.41 -6.97
CA HIS A 188 15.12 14.37 -7.97
C HIS A 188 13.81 14.62 -8.69
N LEU A 189 12.78 15.10 -7.99
CA LEU A 189 11.52 15.49 -8.60
C LEU A 189 11.62 16.91 -9.16
N ARG A 190 11.46 17.04 -10.48
CA ARG A 190 11.49 18.32 -11.20
C ARG A 190 10.16 18.59 -11.87
N PRO A 191 9.47 19.68 -11.49
CA PRO A 191 8.26 20.07 -12.19
C PRO A 191 8.61 20.92 -13.41
N GLN A 192 7.92 20.66 -14.52
CA GLN A 192 7.95 21.44 -15.74
C GLN A 192 6.51 21.80 -16.13
N MET A 193 6.37 22.97 -16.72
CA MET A 193 5.08 23.47 -17.17
C MET A 193 5.25 24.24 -18.48
N ARG A 194 4.36 23.96 -19.44
CA ARG A 194 4.17 24.78 -20.63
C ARG A 194 2.85 25.51 -20.49
N LEU A 195 2.87 26.83 -20.61
CA LEU A 195 1.67 27.66 -20.55
C LEU A 195 1.24 28.04 -21.96
N TYR A 196 -0.01 27.75 -22.29
CA TYR A 196 -0.63 28.08 -23.58
C TYR A 196 -1.59 29.27 -23.48
N GLY A 197 -2.10 29.56 -22.28
CA GLY A 197 -2.94 30.71 -22.03
C GLY A 197 -3.60 30.66 -20.66
N TYR A 198 -4.38 31.67 -20.35
CA TYR A 198 -5.14 31.76 -19.11
C TYR A 198 -6.56 32.21 -19.44
N LYS A 199 -7.56 31.40 -19.07
CA LYS A 199 -8.98 31.73 -19.13
C LYS A 199 -9.53 31.63 -17.71
N GLY A 200 -9.41 32.71 -16.95
CA GLY A 200 -9.99 32.82 -15.61
C GLY A 200 -10.58 34.20 -15.40
N ASP A 201 -11.73 34.28 -14.73
CA ASP A 201 -12.42 35.53 -14.38
C ASP A 201 -11.79 36.25 -13.17
N GLY A 202 -10.60 35.80 -12.73
CA GLY A 202 -9.87 36.32 -11.58
C GLY A 202 -8.69 37.23 -11.93
N PRO A 203 -8.02 37.82 -10.92
CA PRO A 203 -6.80 38.60 -11.13
C PRO A 203 -5.73 37.76 -11.84
N ALA A 204 -4.92 38.41 -12.65
CA ALA A 204 -3.80 37.76 -13.33
C ALA A 204 -2.83 37.17 -12.29
N PRO A 205 -2.33 35.95 -12.49
CA PRO A 205 -1.38 35.33 -11.56
C PRO A 205 -0.04 36.09 -11.55
N ASP A 206 0.53 36.25 -10.35
CA ASP A 206 1.82 36.95 -10.19
C ASP A 206 3.03 36.05 -10.52
N ILE A 207 2.85 34.72 -10.42
CA ILE A 207 3.91 33.73 -10.61
C ILE A 207 3.43 32.64 -11.57
N ILE A 208 4.20 32.46 -12.63
CA ILE A 208 4.05 31.40 -13.62
C ILE A 208 5.39 30.67 -13.66
N SER A 209 5.43 29.42 -13.21
CA SER A 209 6.66 28.64 -13.13
C SER A 209 6.41 27.15 -13.33
N GLY A 210 7.47 26.35 -13.40
CA GLY A 210 7.35 24.90 -13.35
C GLY A 210 6.53 24.41 -12.15
N GLU A 211 6.51 25.12 -11.02
CA GLU A 211 5.74 24.73 -9.83
C GLU A 211 4.23 25.01 -9.91
N GLY A 212 3.79 25.70 -10.97
CA GLY A 212 2.39 26.03 -11.24
C GLY A 212 2.13 27.51 -11.50
N VAL A 213 0.84 27.85 -11.52
CA VAL A 213 0.31 29.21 -11.71
C VAL A 213 -0.35 29.67 -10.40
N PHE A 214 0.27 30.61 -9.71
CA PHE A 214 -0.14 30.99 -8.35
C PHE A 214 0.26 32.42 -7.98
N SER A 215 -0.31 32.92 -6.88
CA SER A 215 0.11 34.14 -6.18
C SER A 215 0.53 33.82 -4.75
N ILE A 216 1.38 34.67 -4.16
CA ILE A 216 1.73 34.60 -2.75
C ILE A 216 0.89 35.64 -2.00
N VAL A 217 0.08 35.19 -1.05
CA VAL A 217 -0.69 36.09 -0.17
C VAL A 217 0.00 36.22 1.18
N ASN A 218 -0.21 37.36 1.84
CA ASN A 218 0.34 37.68 3.17
C ASN A 218 1.87 37.56 3.26
N ARG A 219 2.58 37.96 2.20
CA ARG A 219 4.03 37.83 2.09
C ARG A 219 4.76 38.49 3.26
N GLY A 220 5.72 37.80 3.86
CA GLY A 220 6.50 38.27 5.01
C GLY A 220 5.77 38.14 6.36
N THR A 221 4.62 37.46 6.41
CA THR A 221 3.88 37.20 7.65
C THR A 221 3.86 35.70 7.99
N LYS A 222 3.40 35.36 9.20
CA LYS A 222 3.18 33.96 9.62
C LYS A 222 2.11 33.23 8.78
N ASP A 223 1.26 33.98 8.07
CA ASP A 223 0.14 33.46 7.29
C ASP A 223 0.48 33.44 5.78
N GLU A 224 1.77 33.56 5.42
CA GLU A 224 2.24 33.49 4.04
C GLU A 224 1.88 32.13 3.42
N ARG A 225 1.15 32.16 2.30
CA ARG A 225 0.77 30.96 1.57
C ARG A 225 0.62 31.21 0.09
N ARG A 226 0.72 30.13 -0.69
CA ARG A 226 0.45 30.13 -2.13
C ARG A 226 -1.03 29.89 -2.40
N ILE A 227 -1.62 30.66 -3.29
CA ILE A 227 -2.97 30.42 -3.83
C ILE A 227 -2.83 30.08 -5.30
N PHE A 228 -3.22 28.86 -5.66
CA PHE A 228 -3.14 28.34 -7.02
C PHE A 228 -4.41 28.67 -7.81
N TYR A 229 -4.24 29.08 -9.06
CA TYR A 229 -5.35 29.50 -9.92
C TYR A 229 -5.84 28.37 -10.81
N SER A 230 -7.15 28.21 -10.91
CA SER A 230 -7.82 27.39 -11.92
C SER A 230 -7.97 28.18 -13.23
N GLY A 231 -8.00 27.50 -14.38
CA GLY A 231 -8.22 28.13 -15.69
C GLY A 231 -6.96 28.45 -16.49
N ALA A 232 -5.78 28.11 -15.98
CA ALA A 232 -4.56 28.07 -16.80
C ALA A 232 -4.65 26.91 -17.79
N ILE A 233 -4.46 27.20 -19.08
CA ILE A 233 -4.32 26.19 -20.12
C ILE A 233 -2.85 25.80 -20.14
N THR A 234 -2.50 24.73 -19.45
CA THR A 234 -1.12 24.29 -19.26
C THR A 234 -0.95 22.82 -19.57
N GLU A 235 0.23 22.45 -20.04
CA GLU A 235 0.76 21.10 -19.85
C GLU A 235 1.67 21.13 -18.64
N PHE A 236 1.31 20.40 -17.59
CA PHE A 236 2.12 20.22 -16.40
C PHE A 236 2.63 18.79 -16.34
N PHE A 237 3.92 18.63 -16.10
CA PHE A 237 4.54 17.32 -16.00
C PHE A 237 5.70 17.35 -15.02
N CYS A 238 5.90 16.24 -14.32
CA CYS A 238 7.04 16.05 -13.44
C CYS A 238 7.89 14.91 -13.98
N TYR A 239 9.20 15.02 -13.83
CA TYR A 239 10.15 13.97 -14.17
C TYR A 239 11.17 13.79 -13.05
N LEU A 240 11.82 12.62 -13.07
CA LEU A 240 12.96 12.34 -12.21
C LEU A 240 14.25 12.76 -12.93
N ASP A 241 15.03 13.61 -12.29
CA ASP A 241 16.34 14.09 -12.77
C ASP A 241 17.43 13.04 -12.52
N ILE A 242 17.17 11.82 -12.99
CA ILE A 242 18.00 10.64 -12.82
C ILE A 242 17.94 9.83 -14.12
N SER A 243 19.10 9.64 -14.74
CA SER A 243 19.26 8.90 -15.99
C SER A 243 20.66 8.30 -16.04
N PRO A 244 20.83 7.07 -16.59
CA PRO A 244 19.79 6.20 -17.10
C PRO A 244 18.97 5.52 -15.99
N LEU A 245 17.74 5.11 -16.34
CA LEU A 245 16.87 4.24 -15.54
C LEU A 245 16.52 3.01 -16.37
N ILE A 246 16.87 1.85 -15.84
CA ILE A 246 16.59 0.55 -16.46
C ILE A 246 15.57 -0.20 -15.61
N HIS A 247 14.56 -0.77 -16.26
CA HIS A 247 13.57 -1.66 -15.66
C HIS A 247 13.47 -2.95 -16.47
N LYS A 248 13.66 -4.11 -15.84
CA LYS A 248 13.63 -5.43 -16.52
C LYS A 248 14.48 -5.51 -17.79
N GLY A 249 15.60 -4.79 -17.84
CA GLY A 249 16.54 -4.76 -18.97
C GLY A 249 16.22 -3.72 -20.06
N GLU A 250 15.13 -2.97 -19.94
CA GLU A 250 14.73 -1.92 -20.87
C GLU A 250 15.03 -0.52 -20.30
N ASP A 251 15.52 0.40 -21.15
CA ASP A 251 15.71 1.80 -20.77
C ASP A 251 14.35 2.53 -20.71
N VAL A 252 13.98 2.94 -19.50
CA VAL A 252 12.72 3.62 -19.18
C VAL A 252 12.93 5.11 -18.85
N SER A 253 14.12 5.65 -19.07
CA SER A 253 14.46 7.05 -18.78
C SER A 253 13.58 8.06 -19.52
N LYS A 254 13.06 7.67 -20.70
CA LYS A 254 12.21 8.51 -21.55
C LYS A 254 10.73 8.45 -21.19
N LEU A 255 10.32 7.51 -20.33
CA LEU A 255 8.94 7.42 -19.88
C LEU A 255 8.62 8.59 -18.95
N SER A 256 7.36 9.03 -18.97
CA SER A 256 6.89 9.99 -17.96
C SER A 256 6.98 9.38 -16.56
N LEU A 257 7.11 10.22 -15.52
CA LEU A 257 7.13 9.75 -14.13
C LEU A 257 5.91 8.89 -13.80
N LYS A 258 4.76 9.24 -14.34
CA LYS A 258 3.50 8.48 -14.21
C LYS A 258 3.62 7.08 -14.79
N GLN A 259 4.14 6.93 -15.99
CA GLN A 259 4.39 5.62 -16.61
C GLN A 259 5.45 4.82 -15.84
N GLN A 260 6.49 5.48 -15.33
CA GLN A 260 7.48 4.85 -14.46
C GLN A 260 6.81 4.33 -13.16
N MET A 261 5.92 5.09 -12.53
CA MET A 261 5.13 4.64 -11.39
C MET A 261 4.24 3.45 -11.74
N ASP A 262 3.61 3.47 -12.90
CA ASP A 262 2.73 2.38 -13.36
C ASP A 262 3.51 1.07 -13.51
N LEU A 263 4.75 1.11 -14.01
CA LEU A 263 5.65 -0.05 -14.07
C LEU A 263 5.99 -0.60 -12.68
N VAL A 264 6.30 0.27 -11.71
CA VAL A 264 6.61 -0.14 -10.33
C VAL A 264 5.38 -0.77 -9.66
N ILE A 265 4.19 -0.17 -9.85
CA ILE A 265 2.92 -0.69 -9.33
C ILE A 265 2.62 -2.06 -9.94
N GLU A 266 2.79 -2.23 -11.25
CA GLU A 266 2.57 -3.51 -11.94
C GLU A 266 3.50 -4.59 -11.40
N TYR A 267 4.78 -4.27 -11.22
CA TYR A 267 5.75 -5.19 -10.62
C TYR A 267 5.29 -5.69 -9.24
N TYR A 268 4.88 -4.78 -8.35
CA TYR A 268 4.39 -5.17 -7.03
C TYR A 268 3.06 -5.94 -7.08
N ARG A 269 2.20 -5.66 -8.07
CA ARG A 269 0.97 -6.43 -8.30
C ARG A 269 1.28 -7.89 -8.66
N ASP A 270 2.16 -8.08 -9.64
CA ASP A 270 2.62 -9.41 -10.06
C ASP A 270 3.29 -10.15 -8.90
N LEU A 271 4.12 -9.45 -8.13
CA LEU A 271 4.82 -10.01 -6.98
C LEU A 271 3.86 -10.48 -5.87
N ILE A 272 2.82 -9.68 -5.55
CA ILE A 272 1.77 -10.08 -4.60
C ILE A 272 1.00 -11.29 -5.12
N TRP A 273 0.68 -11.32 -6.41
CA TRP A 273 -0.02 -12.44 -7.03
C TRP A 273 0.82 -13.73 -6.96
N GLU A 274 2.10 -13.65 -7.33
CA GLU A 274 3.06 -14.74 -7.23
C GLU A 274 3.13 -15.27 -5.78
N ALA A 275 3.27 -14.38 -4.80
CA ALA A 275 3.32 -14.75 -3.38
C ALA A 275 2.06 -15.51 -2.92
N LYS A 276 0.86 -14.99 -3.25
CA LYS A 276 -0.43 -15.64 -2.93
C LYS A 276 -0.57 -16.99 -3.61
N SER A 277 -0.03 -17.15 -4.81
CA SER A 277 -0.09 -18.43 -5.53
C SER A 277 0.86 -19.47 -4.92
N THR A 278 1.98 -19.02 -4.37
CA THR A 278 3.07 -19.85 -3.85
C THR A 278 2.82 -20.29 -2.39
N PHE A 279 2.30 -19.41 -1.54
CA PHE A 279 2.17 -19.62 -0.09
C PHE A 279 0.72 -19.59 0.39
N LYS A 280 -0.14 -20.41 -0.22
CA LYS A 280 -1.57 -20.51 0.12
C LYS A 280 -1.81 -20.99 1.54
#